data_AF-A0A8H7G0N6-F1
#
_entry.id   AF-A0A8H7G0N6-F1
#
_cell.length_a   1.000
_cell.length_b   1.000
_cell.length_c   1.000
_cell.angle_alpha   90.00
_cell.angle_beta   90.00
_cell.angle_gamma   90.00
#
_symmetry.space_group_name_H-M   'P 1'
#
loop_
_entity.id
_entity.type
_entity.pdbx_description
1 polymer ?
#
loop_
_entity_poly.entity_id
_entity_poly.type
_entity_poly.pdbx_seq_one_letter_code
_entity_poly.pdbx_strand_id
1 'polypeptide(L)'
;MEQAIGKAIRRIVEIVADTLEVVALDVPAFTFSVTPIAPMPRLTDLICTTRPLQNLCSPEQPAFPRLQRLHITALCRPFNHAKFFEEITELAPSLKYLKFSGIHEDRSFCHVLGLVLGRELSATRRIFDDPYAPGPVEAKKLPRSIERLYGQPAGRFVAEGSILFAYVYDQLLADLQELDGYGETRFVLLEADTDAEEQARKYRLDWEAAIIGEQDRWRLENKFGVSKGGH
;
A
#
# COMPACT_ATOMS: atom_id res chain seq x y z
N MET A 1 -10.73 -4.60 27.45
CA MET A 1 -11.66 -4.96 26.36
C MET A 1 -10.90 -5.20 25.05
N GLU A 2 -10.10 -4.24 24.58
CA GLU A 2 -9.31 -4.35 23.33
C GLU A 2 -8.39 -5.58 23.27
N GLN A 3 -7.72 -5.93 24.37
CA GLN A 3 -6.87 -7.13 24.44
C GLN A 3 -7.64 -8.45 24.25
N ALA A 4 -8.91 -8.52 24.68
CA ALA A 4 -9.73 -9.72 24.54
C ALA A 4 -10.20 -9.89 23.08
N ILE A 5 -10.56 -8.79 22.42
CA ILE A 5 -10.94 -8.77 21.01
C ILE A 5 -9.74 -9.17 20.13
N GLY A 6 -8.57 -8.57 20.36
CA GLY A 6 -7.35 -8.93 19.63
C GLY A 6 -6.98 -10.42 19.78
N LYS A 7 -7.12 -10.98 21.00
CA LYS A 7 -6.89 -12.41 21.26
C LYS A 7 -7.90 -13.31 20.54
N ALA A 8 -9.16 -12.91 20.48
CA ALA A 8 -10.20 -13.66 19.77
C ALA A 8 -9.95 -13.66 18.25
N ILE A 9 -9.68 -12.49 17.66
CA ILE A 9 -9.33 -12.35 16.23
C ILE A 9 -8.12 -13.23 15.91
N ARG A 10 -7.07 -13.16 16.72
CA ARG A 10 -5.88 -13.99 16.52
C ARG A 10 -6.21 -15.48 16.50
N ARG A 11 -6.97 -15.96 17.48
CA ARG A 11 -7.32 -17.38 17.57
C ARG A 11 -8.16 -17.85 16.38
N ILE A 12 -9.06 -17.00 15.89
CA ILE A 12 -9.84 -17.28 14.68
C ILE A 12 -8.87 -17.41 13.49
N VAL A 13 -8.00 -16.42 13.30
CA VAL A 13 -7.00 -16.42 12.21
C VAL A 13 -6.10 -17.67 12.28
N GLU A 14 -5.58 -18.02 13.46
CA GLU A 14 -4.75 -19.23 13.66
C GLU A 14 -5.49 -20.52 13.26
N ILE A 15 -6.81 -20.62 13.53
CA ILE A 15 -7.61 -21.80 13.19
C ILE A 15 -7.83 -21.92 11.68
N VAL A 16 -8.01 -20.80 10.98
CA VAL A 16 -8.37 -20.80 9.56
C VAL A 16 -7.19 -20.54 8.62
N ALA A 17 -6.01 -20.16 9.15
CA ALA A 17 -4.85 -19.69 8.40
C ALA A 17 -4.45 -20.57 7.20
N ASP A 18 -4.46 -21.90 7.38
CA ASP A 18 -4.08 -22.86 6.34
C ASP A 18 -5.11 -22.99 5.20
N THR A 19 -6.29 -22.41 5.37
CA THR A 19 -7.41 -22.46 4.42
C THR A 19 -7.71 -21.11 3.77
N LEU A 20 -7.13 -20.02 4.27
CA LEU A 20 -7.39 -18.68 3.77
C LEU A 20 -6.68 -18.43 2.44
N GLU A 21 -7.46 -18.08 1.42
CA GLU A 21 -6.98 -17.65 0.11
C GLU A 21 -7.09 -16.14 -0.08
N VAL A 22 -8.15 -15.53 0.46
CA VAL A 22 -8.43 -14.10 0.38
C VAL A 22 -8.69 -13.55 1.78
N VAL A 23 -8.02 -12.47 2.15
CA VAL A 23 -8.20 -11.83 3.45
C VAL A 23 -8.30 -10.32 3.27
N ALA A 24 -9.32 -9.73 3.90
CA ALA A 24 -9.44 -8.29 4.09
C ALA A 24 -9.42 -7.97 5.59
N LEU A 25 -8.42 -7.21 6.02
CA LEU A 25 -8.24 -6.75 7.39
C LEU A 25 -8.50 -5.25 7.44
N ASP A 26 -9.75 -4.89 7.69
CA ASP A 26 -10.13 -3.54 8.08
C ASP A 26 -10.21 -3.48 9.61
N VAL A 27 -9.05 -3.32 10.23
CA VAL A 27 -8.98 -3.14 11.69
C VAL A 27 -8.11 -1.93 12.00
N PRO A 28 -8.35 -1.21 13.10
CA PRO A 28 -7.50 -0.09 13.45
C PRO A 28 -6.03 -0.52 13.61
N ALA A 29 -5.09 0.28 13.09
CA ALA A 29 -3.66 -0.04 13.02
C ALA A 29 -3.00 -0.42 14.36
N PHE A 30 -3.59 -0.02 15.49
CA PHE A 30 -3.11 -0.40 16.82
C PHE A 30 -3.40 -1.89 17.16
N THR A 31 -4.40 -2.50 16.54
CA THR A 31 -4.87 -3.86 16.83
C THR A 31 -3.80 -4.93 16.53
N PHE A 32 -2.96 -4.71 15.51
CA PHE A 32 -1.87 -5.62 15.13
C PHE A 32 -0.47 -5.13 15.49
N SER A 33 -0.35 -3.98 16.15
CA SER A 33 0.94 -3.39 16.49
C SER A 33 1.83 -4.26 17.39
N VAL A 34 1.26 -5.29 18.04
CA VAL A 34 1.95 -6.11 19.04
C VAL A 34 1.88 -7.62 18.76
N THR A 35 1.14 -8.06 17.73
CA THR A 35 0.84 -9.48 17.53
C THR A 35 1.25 -9.94 16.14
N PRO A 36 2.12 -10.95 16.02
CA PRO A 36 2.46 -11.57 14.75
C PRO A 36 1.23 -12.13 14.06
N ILE A 37 1.13 -11.94 12.75
CA ILE A 37 0.12 -12.61 11.94
C ILE A 37 0.59 -14.05 11.70
N ALA A 38 -0.32 -15.01 11.85
CA ALA A 38 -0.01 -16.41 11.55
C ALA A 38 0.34 -16.55 10.05
N PRO A 39 1.33 -17.37 9.67
CA PRO A 39 1.59 -17.70 8.28
C PRO A 39 0.31 -18.21 7.58
N MET A 40 0.06 -17.77 6.36
CA MET A 40 -1.11 -18.18 5.57
C MET A 40 -0.63 -18.75 4.22
N PRO A 41 -0.28 -20.04 4.16
CA PRO A 41 0.42 -20.62 3.01
C PRO A 41 -0.40 -20.62 1.72
N ARG A 42 -1.73 -20.48 1.82
CA ARG A 42 -2.66 -20.45 0.68
C ARG A 42 -3.09 -19.05 0.25
N LEU A 43 -2.70 -18.01 1.00
CA LEU A 43 -3.14 -16.65 0.76
C LEU A 43 -2.65 -16.14 -0.60
N THR A 44 -3.58 -15.72 -1.46
CA THR A 44 -3.31 -15.11 -2.78
C THR A 44 -3.58 -13.61 -2.78
N ASP A 45 -4.53 -13.15 -1.97
CA ASP A 45 -4.99 -11.76 -1.95
C ASP A 45 -5.10 -11.25 -0.50
N LEU A 46 -4.40 -10.15 -0.21
CA LEU A 46 -4.43 -9.49 1.09
C LEU A 46 -4.78 -8.01 0.92
N ILE A 47 -5.84 -7.58 1.58
CA ILE A 47 -6.18 -6.17 1.79
C ILE A 47 -6.00 -5.88 3.26
N CYS A 48 -5.29 -4.81 3.59
CA CYS A 48 -5.02 -4.46 4.98
C CYS A 48 -4.84 -2.97 5.18
N THR A 49 -5.28 -2.49 6.33
CA THR A 49 -4.84 -1.19 6.84
C THR A 49 -3.39 -1.29 7.30
N THR A 50 -2.61 -0.22 7.10
CA THR A 50 -1.18 -0.14 7.44
C THR A 50 -0.75 -0.96 8.67
N ARG A 51 0.25 -1.85 8.49
CA ARG A 51 1.11 -2.55 9.49
C ARG A 51 1.09 -4.09 9.64
N PRO A 52 0.37 -4.93 8.87
CA PRO A 52 0.39 -6.37 9.19
C PRO A 52 1.76 -7.04 9.04
N LEU A 53 2.62 -6.52 8.15
CA LEU A 53 3.86 -7.21 7.77
C LEU A 53 5.03 -7.02 8.74
N GLN A 54 5.05 -5.94 9.52
CA GLN A 54 6.22 -5.58 10.35
C GLN A 54 6.47 -6.50 11.55
N ASN A 55 5.48 -7.34 11.89
CA ASN A 55 5.50 -8.19 13.08
C ASN A 55 5.51 -9.70 12.75
N LEU A 56 5.79 -10.09 11.50
CA LEU A 56 5.76 -11.49 11.10
C LEU A 56 6.98 -12.26 11.64
N CYS A 57 6.71 -13.43 12.23
CA CYS A 57 7.71 -14.24 12.91
C CYS A 57 8.59 -15.03 11.95
N SER A 58 9.89 -15.01 12.29
CA SER A 58 11.02 -15.87 11.89
C SER A 58 11.31 -16.06 10.40
N PRO A 59 12.56 -15.81 9.95
CA PRO A 59 12.99 -15.91 8.56
C PRO A 59 13.08 -17.35 8.00
N GLU A 60 12.65 -18.36 8.75
CA GLU A 60 12.82 -19.76 8.33
C GLU A 60 11.98 -20.11 7.11
N GLN A 61 10.79 -19.51 6.93
CA GLN A 61 9.91 -19.75 5.79
C GLN A 61 9.11 -18.49 5.40
N PRO A 62 8.82 -18.27 4.10
CA PRO A 62 7.94 -17.20 3.67
C PRO A 62 6.55 -17.33 4.33
N ALA A 63 6.05 -16.26 4.94
CA ALA A 63 4.75 -16.26 5.62
C ALA A 63 3.57 -16.38 4.64
N PHE A 64 3.73 -15.85 3.42
CA PHE A 64 2.71 -15.83 2.38
C PHE A 64 3.30 -16.23 1.02
N PRO A 65 3.75 -17.49 0.87
CA PRO A 65 4.48 -17.95 -0.30
C PRO A 65 3.67 -17.85 -1.61
N ARG A 66 2.33 -17.80 -1.52
CA ARG A 66 1.41 -17.73 -2.67
C ARG A 66 0.78 -16.35 -2.88
N LEU A 67 1.12 -15.36 -2.05
CA LEU A 67 0.50 -14.04 -2.12
C LEU A 67 0.86 -13.39 -3.46
N GLN A 68 -0.16 -13.02 -4.23
CA GLN A 68 -0.01 -12.38 -5.55
C GLN A 68 -0.43 -10.92 -5.53
N ARG A 69 -1.40 -10.56 -4.68
CA ARG A 69 -1.95 -9.20 -4.59
C ARG A 69 -1.92 -8.70 -3.15
N LEU A 70 -1.27 -7.56 -2.94
CA LEU A 70 -1.29 -6.86 -1.66
C LEU A 70 -1.86 -5.45 -1.88
N HIS A 71 -2.84 -5.09 -1.07
CA HIS A 71 -3.40 -3.74 -1.02
C HIS A 71 -3.30 -3.20 0.39
N ILE A 72 -2.57 -2.09 0.51
CA ILE A 72 -2.43 -1.33 1.75
C ILE A 72 -3.34 -0.11 1.65
N THR A 73 -4.31 -0.05 2.54
CA THR A 73 -5.26 1.06 2.65
C THR A 73 -4.84 2.02 3.77
N ALA A 74 -5.30 3.26 3.64
CA ALA A 74 -5.14 4.32 4.63
C ALA A 74 -3.68 4.52 5.08
N LEU A 75 -2.82 4.87 4.12
CA LEU A 75 -1.42 5.23 4.37
C LEU A 75 -1.33 6.62 5.01
N CYS A 76 -1.79 6.70 6.26
CA CYS A 76 -1.94 7.95 7.02
C CYS A 76 -0.80 8.21 8.00
N ARG A 77 0.11 7.24 8.20
CA ARG A 77 1.26 7.39 9.10
C ARG A 77 2.55 6.97 8.43
N PRO A 78 3.64 7.74 8.61
CA PRO A 78 4.94 7.34 8.12
C PRO A 78 5.35 6.02 8.78
N PHE A 79 5.84 5.10 7.95
CA PHE A 79 6.54 3.90 8.38
C PHE A 79 7.84 3.79 7.60
N ASN A 80 8.71 2.87 8.00
CA ASN A 80 9.95 2.65 7.28
C ASN A 80 9.66 1.97 5.93
N HIS A 81 9.41 2.78 4.89
CA HIS A 81 9.09 2.31 3.54
C HIS A 81 10.19 1.45 2.94
N ALA A 82 11.46 1.76 3.22
CA ALA A 82 12.57 0.98 2.70
C ALA A 82 12.57 -0.42 3.30
N LYS A 83 12.46 -0.52 4.63
CA LYS A 83 12.33 -1.80 5.34
C LYS A 83 11.13 -2.60 4.84
N PHE A 84 10.01 -1.94 4.57
CA PHE A 84 8.82 -2.60 4.00
C PHE A 84 9.10 -3.26 2.64
N PHE A 85 9.75 -2.55 1.71
CA PHE A 85 10.08 -3.11 0.40
C PHE A 85 11.12 -4.24 0.48
N GLU A 86 11.99 -4.23 1.50
CA GLU A 86 12.89 -5.34 1.77
C GLU A 86 12.13 -6.56 2.29
N GLU A 87 11.37 -6.38 3.38
CA GLU A 87 10.63 -7.45 4.09
C GLU A 87 9.62 -8.15 3.18
N ILE A 88 8.91 -7.40 2.32
CA ILE A 88 7.86 -7.99 1.49
C ILE A 88 8.39 -9.03 0.50
N THR A 89 9.67 -8.91 0.11
CA THR A 89 10.34 -9.87 -0.78
C THR A 89 10.49 -11.24 -0.11
N GLU A 90 10.82 -11.23 1.18
CA GLU A 90 11.04 -12.42 1.99
C GLU A 90 9.71 -13.07 2.40
N LEU A 91 8.74 -12.24 2.76
CA LEU A 91 7.44 -12.67 3.25
C LEU A 91 6.52 -13.18 2.13
N ALA A 92 6.57 -12.53 0.96
CA ALA A 92 5.67 -12.76 -0.16
C ALA A 92 6.44 -12.83 -1.50
N PRO A 93 7.28 -13.85 -1.71
CA PRO A 93 8.13 -13.96 -2.89
C PRO A 93 7.36 -14.03 -4.22
N SER A 94 6.09 -14.47 -4.18
CA SER A 94 5.20 -14.57 -5.34
C SER A 94 4.41 -13.29 -5.65
N LEU A 95 4.64 -12.20 -4.90
CA LEU A 95 3.86 -10.97 -5.03
C LEU A 95 4.04 -10.32 -6.41
N LYS A 96 2.93 -10.08 -7.10
CA LYS A 96 2.89 -9.49 -8.45
C LYS A 96 2.32 -8.09 -8.48
N TYR A 97 1.31 -7.84 -7.67
CA TYR A 97 0.53 -6.60 -7.68
C TYR A 97 0.55 -5.98 -6.27
N LEU A 98 1.05 -4.75 -6.18
CA LEU A 98 1.11 -3.99 -4.95
C LEU A 98 0.33 -2.67 -5.11
N LYS A 99 -0.68 -2.44 -4.28
CA LYS A 99 -1.50 -1.22 -4.32
C LYS A 99 -1.41 -0.47 -3.00
N PHE A 100 -1.21 0.83 -3.07
CA PHE A 100 -1.33 1.74 -1.94
C PHE A 100 -2.49 2.68 -2.19
N SER A 101 -3.47 2.72 -1.28
CA SER A 101 -4.62 3.63 -1.36
C SER A 101 -4.74 4.52 -0.16
N GLY A 102 -5.35 5.68 -0.37
CA GLY A 102 -5.44 6.70 0.66
C GLY A 102 -4.04 7.20 1.02
N ILE A 103 -3.19 7.40 0.01
CA ILE A 103 -1.87 7.99 0.24
C ILE A 103 -2.10 9.45 0.61
N HIS A 104 -1.81 9.77 1.87
CA HIS A 104 -1.83 11.12 2.40
C HIS A 104 -0.41 11.70 2.40
N GLU A 105 -0.18 12.72 3.22
CA GLU A 105 1.02 13.57 3.36
C GLU A 105 2.32 12.86 3.78
N ASP A 106 2.60 11.67 3.23
CA ASP A 106 3.82 10.94 3.45
C ASP A 106 4.88 11.33 2.41
N ARG A 107 5.62 12.40 2.71
CA ARG A 107 6.71 12.89 1.86
C ARG A 107 7.81 11.85 1.64
N SER A 108 8.03 10.97 2.61
CA SER A 108 9.05 9.92 2.52
C SER A 108 8.64 8.80 1.58
N PHE A 109 7.33 8.56 1.41
CA PHE A 109 6.80 7.53 0.53
C PHE A 109 7.23 7.74 -0.92
N CYS A 110 6.99 8.92 -1.50
CA CYS A 110 7.35 9.18 -2.90
C CYS A 110 8.85 9.08 -3.14
N HIS A 111 9.67 9.56 -2.19
CA HIS A 111 11.12 9.45 -2.29
C HIS A 111 11.57 7.98 -2.32
N VAL A 112 11.15 7.17 -1.34
CA VAL A 112 11.52 5.75 -1.28
C VAL A 112 10.96 5.01 -2.50
N LEU A 113 9.74 5.32 -2.92
CA LEU A 113 9.13 4.76 -4.12
C LEU A 113 9.98 5.06 -5.37
N GLY A 114 10.46 6.30 -5.52
CA GLY A 114 11.41 6.66 -6.57
C GLY A 114 12.67 5.80 -6.51
N LEU A 115 13.31 5.70 -5.33
CA LEU A 115 14.53 4.91 -5.16
C LEU A 115 14.34 3.43 -5.52
N VAL A 116 13.26 2.78 -5.07
CA VAL A 116 13.02 1.36 -5.37
C VAL A 116 12.69 1.12 -6.85
N LEU A 117 12.14 2.13 -7.52
CA LEU A 117 11.95 2.16 -8.98
C LEU A 117 13.24 2.54 -9.74
N GLY A 118 14.31 2.90 -9.03
CA GLY A 118 15.59 3.31 -9.62
C GLY A 118 15.56 4.72 -10.21
N ARG A 119 14.72 5.60 -9.66
CA ARG A 119 14.51 6.99 -10.09
C ARG A 119 14.84 7.96 -8.95
N GLU A 120 15.43 9.09 -9.32
CA GLU A 120 15.65 10.21 -8.41
C GLU A 120 14.61 11.29 -8.73
N LEU A 121 13.77 11.65 -7.75
CA LEU A 121 12.70 12.64 -7.95
C LEU A 121 13.22 14.07 -7.79
N SER A 122 12.85 14.92 -8.74
CA SER A 122 13.33 16.30 -8.88
C SER A 122 13.00 17.16 -7.66
N ALA A 123 11.81 16.99 -7.09
CA ALA A 123 11.34 17.80 -5.97
C ALA A 123 11.85 17.33 -4.60
N THR A 124 12.10 16.03 -4.42
CA THR A 124 12.60 15.49 -3.13
C THR A 124 14.01 15.95 -2.78
N ARG A 125 14.82 16.40 -3.76
CA ARG A 125 16.14 17.02 -3.51
C ARG A 125 16.11 18.21 -2.54
N ARG A 126 14.96 18.87 -2.37
CA ARG A 126 14.83 20.07 -1.52
C ARG A 126 14.37 19.79 -0.08
N ILE A 127 13.99 18.54 0.25
CA ILE A 127 13.36 18.20 1.54
C ILE A 127 14.33 17.47 2.49
N PHE A 128 15.50 17.04 2.02
CA PHE A 128 16.50 16.34 2.84
C PHE A 128 17.29 17.21 3.83
N ASP A 129 16.92 18.48 3.98
CA ASP A 129 17.31 19.28 5.15
C ASP A 129 16.33 19.07 6.33
N ASP A 130 15.46 18.05 6.29
CA ASP A 130 14.66 17.63 7.44
C ASP A 130 15.54 16.85 8.44
N PRO A 131 15.79 17.37 9.66
CA PRO A 131 16.61 16.69 10.67
C PRO A 131 15.99 15.38 11.20
N TYR A 132 14.74 15.08 10.82
CA TYR A 132 14.06 13.82 11.12
C TYR A 132 13.98 12.88 9.93
N ALA A 133 14.51 13.28 8.75
CA ALA A 133 14.61 12.36 7.63
C ALA A 133 15.48 11.18 8.06
N PRO A 134 15.00 9.92 7.90
CA PRO A 134 15.86 8.77 8.10
C PRO A 134 17.10 8.97 7.22
N GLY A 135 18.29 8.76 7.81
CA GLY A 135 19.57 8.89 7.11
C GLY A 135 19.61 8.12 5.78
N PRO A 136 20.67 8.26 4.96
CA PRO A 136 20.70 7.81 3.57
C PRO A 136 20.01 6.46 3.40
N VAL A 137 18.82 6.49 2.79
CA VAL A 137 17.97 5.32 2.67
C VAL A 137 18.51 4.51 1.51
N GLU A 138 19.29 3.47 1.80
CA GLU A 138 19.68 2.47 0.81
C GLU A 138 18.46 1.60 0.48
N ALA A 139 17.47 2.17 -0.23
CA ALA A 139 16.31 1.42 -0.67
C ALA A 139 16.76 0.41 -1.74
N LYS A 140 16.61 -0.89 -1.45
CA LYS A 140 16.84 -1.93 -2.44
C LYS A 140 15.84 -1.79 -3.59
N LYS A 141 16.28 -2.15 -4.81
CA LYS A 141 15.40 -2.18 -5.99
C LYS A 141 14.17 -3.05 -5.73
N LEU A 142 13.05 -2.63 -6.29
CA LEU A 142 11.79 -3.37 -6.22
C LEU A 142 12.00 -4.81 -6.72
N PRO A 143 11.50 -5.84 -6.00
CA PRO A 143 11.59 -7.23 -6.42
C PRO A 143 11.13 -7.46 -7.85
N ARG A 144 11.79 -8.37 -8.56
CA ARG A 144 11.43 -8.71 -9.95
C ARG A 144 10.06 -9.37 -10.07
N SER A 145 9.57 -10.00 -9.00
CA SER A 145 8.24 -10.61 -8.94
C SER A 145 7.13 -9.57 -9.07
N ILE A 146 7.35 -8.33 -8.62
CA ILE A 146 6.33 -7.28 -8.67
C ILE A 146 6.23 -6.74 -10.10
N GLU A 147 5.15 -7.11 -10.79
CA GLU A 147 4.85 -6.69 -12.15
C GLU A 147 4.31 -5.25 -12.18
N ARG A 148 3.47 -4.88 -11.19
CA ARG A 148 2.82 -3.56 -11.11
C ARG A 148 2.73 -3.04 -9.67
N LEU A 149 2.96 -1.74 -9.52
CA LEU A 149 2.74 -0.95 -8.32
C LEU A 149 1.72 0.15 -8.63
N TYR A 150 0.68 0.22 -7.82
CA TYR A 150 -0.39 1.21 -7.96
C TYR A 150 -0.33 2.19 -6.80
N GLY A 151 -0.33 3.49 -7.12
CA GLY A 151 -0.50 4.55 -6.14
C GLY A 151 -1.85 5.22 -6.31
N GLN A 152 -2.64 5.30 -5.26
CA GLN A 152 -3.92 6.02 -5.25
C GLN A 152 -3.90 7.07 -4.12
N PRO A 153 -3.73 8.35 -4.47
CA PRO A 153 -3.77 9.42 -3.48
C PRO A 153 -5.15 9.49 -2.81
N ALA A 154 -5.19 9.89 -1.55
CA ALA A 154 -6.45 10.27 -0.93
C ALA A 154 -7.02 11.53 -1.61
N GLY A 155 -8.32 11.76 -1.53
CA GLY A 155 -8.92 13.02 -1.93
C GLY A 155 -8.35 14.17 -1.12
N ARG A 156 -8.33 15.37 -1.71
CA ARG A 156 -7.81 16.58 -1.05
C ARG A 156 -8.65 16.86 0.20
N PHE A 157 -8.07 16.60 1.38
CA PHE A 157 -8.70 16.94 2.64
C PHE A 157 -8.49 18.44 2.91
N VAL A 158 -9.47 19.26 2.57
CA VAL A 158 -9.45 20.69 2.91
C VAL A 158 -10.01 20.85 4.32
N ALA A 159 -9.19 20.58 5.33
CA ALA A 159 -9.47 21.14 6.65
C ALA A 159 -9.36 22.66 6.50
N GLU A 160 -10.44 23.40 6.77
CA GLU A 160 -10.45 24.86 6.73
C GLU A 160 -9.25 25.43 7.51
N GLY A 161 -8.34 26.11 6.80
CA GLY A 161 -7.30 26.93 7.42
C GLY A 161 -5.86 26.41 7.41
N SER A 162 -5.55 25.20 6.90
CA SER A 162 -4.15 24.75 6.82
C SER A 162 -3.56 24.85 5.42
N ILE A 163 -2.93 26.00 5.13
CA ILE A 163 -2.15 26.23 3.90
C ILE A 163 -1.02 25.20 3.76
N LEU A 164 -0.44 24.76 4.89
CA LEU A 164 0.65 23.80 4.90
C LEU A 164 0.22 22.43 4.38
N PHE A 165 -0.95 21.93 4.81
CA PHE A 165 -1.49 20.64 4.36
C PHE A 165 -1.81 20.64 2.87
N ALA A 166 -2.42 21.73 2.37
CA ALA A 166 -2.66 21.90 0.94
C ALA A 166 -1.35 21.85 0.12
N TYR A 167 -0.31 22.56 0.57
CA TYR A 167 1.00 22.56 -0.09
C TYR A 167 1.67 21.18 -0.07
N VAL A 168 1.60 20.45 1.05
CA VAL A 168 2.18 19.09 1.16
C VAL A 168 1.48 18.13 0.22
N TYR A 169 0.15 18.19 0.15
CA TYR A 169 -0.64 17.34 -0.73
C TYR A 169 -0.36 17.64 -2.21
N ASP A 170 -0.28 18.92 -2.59
CA ASP A 170 0.01 19.32 -3.96
C ASP A 170 1.43 18.83 -4.38
N GLN A 171 2.39 18.87 -3.46
CA GLN A 171 3.74 18.32 -3.70
C GLN A 171 3.73 16.79 -3.83
N LEU A 172 3.03 16.08 -2.95
CA LEU A 172 2.85 14.62 -3.03
C LEU A 172 2.29 14.22 -4.40
N LEU A 173 1.23 14.93 -4.84
CA LEU A 173 0.59 14.64 -6.12
C LEU A 173 1.54 14.90 -7.29
N ALA A 174 2.29 16.00 -7.27
CA ALA A 174 3.30 16.30 -8.28
C ALA A 174 4.37 15.19 -8.35
N ASP A 175 4.86 14.71 -7.20
CA ASP A 175 5.85 13.63 -7.13
C ASP A 175 5.30 12.31 -7.70
N LEU A 176 4.06 11.96 -7.36
CA LEU A 176 3.41 10.76 -7.90
C LEU A 176 3.17 10.87 -9.42
N GLN A 177 2.81 12.05 -9.91
CA GLN A 177 2.66 12.31 -11.34
C GLN A 177 3.99 12.27 -12.08
N GLU A 178 5.07 12.77 -11.47
CA GLU A 178 6.43 12.66 -12.00
C GLU A 178 6.82 11.18 -12.12
N LEU A 179 6.54 10.37 -11.09
CA LEU A 179 6.77 8.91 -11.11
C LEU A 179 6.02 8.19 -12.23
N ASP A 180 4.74 8.50 -12.44
CA ASP A 180 3.92 7.93 -13.52
C ASP A 180 4.39 8.39 -14.91
N GLY A 181 4.82 9.66 -15.00
CA GLY A 181 5.30 10.30 -16.23
C GLY A 181 6.63 9.75 -16.78
N TYR A 182 7.40 9.01 -15.97
CA TYR A 182 8.62 8.34 -16.46
C TYR A 182 8.36 7.21 -17.47
N GLY A 183 7.09 6.90 -17.76
CA GLY A 183 6.71 5.97 -18.83
C GLY A 183 7.08 4.51 -18.54
N GLU A 184 7.46 4.20 -17.30
CA GLU A 184 7.69 2.82 -16.88
C GLU A 184 6.35 2.10 -16.73
N THR A 185 6.27 0.89 -17.29
CA THR A 185 5.06 0.06 -17.21
C THR A 185 4.73 -0.42 -15.79
N ARG A 186 5.68 -0.27 -14.85
CA ARG A 186 5.62 -0.86 -13.51
C ARG A 186 4.88 0.02 -12.50
N PHE A 187 4.92 1.34 -12.60
CA PHE A 187 4.14 2.22 -11.73
C PHE A 187 2.89 2.71 -12.46
N VAL A 188 1.77 2.84 -11.73
CA VAL A 188 0.52 3.39 -12.24
C VAL A 188 -0.10 4.28 -11.19
N LEU A 189 -0.27 5.56 -11.53
CA LEU A 189 -1.05 6.50 -10.72
C LEU A 189 -2.55 6.35 -11.02
N LEU A 190 -3.32 6.09 -9.97
CA LEU A 190 -4.77 6.02 -9.99
C LEU A 190 -5.38 7.38 -9.58
N GLU A 191 -6.63 7.62 -9.96
CA GLU A 191 -7.37 8.82 -9.54
C GLU A 191 -7.51 8.90 -8.01
N ALA A 192 -7.50 10.14 -7.51
CA ALA A 192 -7.65 10.42 -6.09
C ALA A 192 -9.01 9.96 -5.56
N ASP A 193 -9.02 9.47 -4.33
CA ASP A 193 -10.21 8.93 -3.68
C ASP A 193 -11.05 10.05 -3.06
N THR A 194 -12.12 10.49 -3.72
CA THR A 194 -12.84 11.72 -3.33
C THR A 194 -13.91 11.52 -2.24
N ASP A 195 -14.26 10.29 -1.89
CA ASP A 195 -15.32 10.00 -0.90
C ASP A 195 -15.03 8.70 -0.12
N ALA A 196 -14.98 8.80 1.21
CA ALA A 196 -14.69 7.68 2.13
C ALA A 196 -15.81 6.62 2.18
N GLU A 197 -17.07 6.99 1.93
CA GLU A 197 -18.18 6.01 1.88
C GLU A 197 -18.19 5.27 0.54
N GLU A 198 -17.94 5.99 -0.56
CA GLU A 198 -17.74 5.39 -1.88
C GLU A 198 -16.51 4.46 -1.89
N GLN A 199 -15.47 4.81 -1.14
CA GLN A 199 -14.26 4.02 -0.94
C GLN A 199 -14.54 2.68 -0.25
N ALA A 200 -15.28 2.67 0.86
CA ALA A 200 -15.67 1.42 1.54
C ALA A 200 -16.53 0.53 0.62
N ARG A 201 -17.42 1.13 -0.17
CA ARG A 201 -18.23 0.43 -1.18
C ARG A 201 -17.38 -0.15 -2.31
N LYS A 202 -16.43 0.63 -2.84
CA LYS A 202 -15.53 0.20 -3.92
C LYS A 202 -14.58 -0.90 -3.47
N TYR A 203 -14.01 -0.81 -2.27
CA TYR A 203 -13.18 -1.89 -1.72
C TYR A 203 -13.95 -3.19 -1.52
N ARG A 204 -15.22 -3.10 -1.08
CA ARG A 204 -16.10 -4.25 -1.00
C ARG A 204 -16.37 -4.86 -2.38
N LEU A 205 -16.66 -4.05 -3.39
CA LEU A 205 -16.90 -4.53 -4.75
C LEU A 205 -15.65 -5.14 -5.40
N ASP A 206 -14.48 -4.52 -5.21
CA ASP A 206 -13.19 -5.05 -5.67
C ASP A 206 -12.86 -6.39 -4.99
N TRP A 207 -13.21 -6.53 -3.71
CA TRP A 207 -13.04 -7.77 -2.93
C TRP A 207 -14.02 -8.87 -3.35
N GLU A 208 -15.30 -8.53 -3.54
CA GLU A 208 -16.33 -9.45 -4.04
C GLU A 208 -15.94 -9.97 -5.44
N ALA A 209 -15.45 -9.09 -6.32
CA ALA A 209 -14.94 -9.47 -7.64
C ALA A 209 -13.70 -10.38 -7.57
N ALA A 210 -12.77 -10.11 -6.64
CA ALA A 210 -11.59 -10.95 -6.41
C ALA A 210 -11.97 -12.36 -5.93
N ILE A 211 -12.97 -12.50 -5.07
CA ILE A 211 -13.50 -13.80 -4.61
C ILE A 211 -14.17 -14.57 -5.74
N ILE A 212 -14.82 -13.88 -6.67
CA ILE A 212 -15.46 -14.48 -7.84
C ILE A 212 -14.43 -14.83 -8.94
N GLY A 213 -13.16 -14.44 -8.76
CA GLY A 213 -12.06 -14.76 -9.68
C GLY A 213 -11.89 -13.76 -10.83
N GLU A 214 -12.50 -12.57 -10.75
CA GLU A 214 -12.32 -11.51 -11.75
C GLU A 214 -10.92 -10.87 -11.58
N GLN A 215 -9.92 -11.42 -12.27
CA GLN A 215 -8.53 -10.98 -12.15
C GLN A 215 -8.26 -9.57 -12.74
N ASP A 216 -9.14 -9.08 -13.62
CA ASP A 216 -8.86 -7.90 -14.46
C ASP A 216 -9.34 -6.56 -13.90
N ARG A 217 -10.12 -6.52 -12.80
CA ARG A 217 -10.59 -5.22 -12.24
C ARG A 217 -9.50 -4.37 -11.61
N TRP A 218 -8.43 -5.00 -11.09
CA TRP A 218 -7.25 -4.28 -10.60
C TRP A 218 -6.52 -3.51 -11.71
N ARG A 219 -6.78 -3.84 -12.99
CA ARG A 219 -5.97 -3.35 -14.10
C ARG A 219 -6.46 -2.03 -14.72
N LEU A 220 -7.70 -1.59 -14.53
CA LEU A 220 -8.30 -0.72 -15.55
C LEU A 220 -9.21 0.45 -15.12
N GLU A 221 -9.66 0.59 -13.88
CA GLU A 221 -10.54 1.73 -13.57
C GLU A 221 -9.79 2.88 -12.91
N ASN A 222 -9.83 4.03 -13.60
CA ASN A 222 -9.40 5.36 -13.15
C ASN A 222 -7.88 5.61 -13.20
N LYS A 223 -7.26 5.43 -14.37
CA LYS A 223 -5.96 6.06 -14.64
C LYS A 223 -6.14 7.57 -14.81
N PHE A 224 -5.29 8.35 -14.16
CA PHE A 224 -5.21 9.79 -14.40
C PHE A 224 -5.00 10.04 -15.91
N GLY A 225 -5.93 10.77 -16.55
CA GLY A 225 -5.74 11.25 -17.92
C GLY A 225 -6.35 10.43 -19.07
N VAL A 226 -7.11 9.36 -18.82
CA VAL A 226 -8.02 8.86 -19.89
C VAL A 226 -9.30 9.68 -19.86
N SER A 227 -9.21 10.90 -20.39
CA SER A 227 -10.39 11.59 -20.88
C SER A 227 -11.11 10.63 -21.81
N LYS A 228 -12.33 10.22 -21.45
CA LYS A 228 -13.28 9.70 -22.42
C LYS A 228 -13.55 10.86 -23.38
N GLY A 229 -12.79 10.92 -24.46
CA GLY A 229 -13.13 11.72 -25.64
C GLY A 229 -14.50 11.25 -26.11
N GLY A 230 -15.53 11.99 -25.69
CA GLY A 230 -16.88 11.85 -26.19
C GLY A 230 -16.92 12.28 -27.65
N HIS A 231 -17.53 11.39 -28.44
CA HIS A 231 -18.14 11.54 -29.76
C HIS A 231 -18.00 12.86 -30.51
#